data_AF-A0A944GN55-F1
#
_entry.id   AF-A0A944GN55-F1
#
_cell.length_a   1.000
_cell.length_b   1.000
_cell.length_c   1.000
_cell.angle_alpha   90.00
_cell.angle_beta   90.00
_cell.angle_gamma   90.00
#
_symmetry.space_group_name_H-M   'P 1'
#
loop_
_entity.id
_entity.type
_entity.pdbx_description
1 polymer ?
#
loop_
_entity_poly.entity_id
_entity_poly.type
_entity_poly.pdbx_seq_one_letter_code
_entity_poly.pdbx_strand_id
1 'polypeptide(L)'
;MSYPVKYYEEAQKILDKRKFDNSITEQKRLYEVKERIPEISDIQQQLASTTNRLVKIILSKSENVAALIEALKNENLGLQDKMKELLKKNGFAEDYLDPVFSCKKCCDTGIDGSSRCSCYNDILRAIAAKELSKDLPMGLTCFESFNLKLYSDEKKENLKNRSPREIMQSNYEYCKQFAEDFHVPNESIFMTGGTGLGKTHLSLSIAKKVIEQNYS
;
A
#
# COMPACT_ATOMS: atom_id res chain seq x y z
N MET A 1 -8.75 12.92 -9.75
CA MET A 1 -8.71 12.16 -11.02
C MET A 1 -9.41 10.83 -10.83
N SER A 2 -10.29 10.41 -11.75
CA SER A 2 -10.94 9.11 -11.69
C SER A 2 -10.15 8.09 -12.50
N TYR A 3 -9.76 6.97 -11.89
CA TYR A 3 -9.13 5.86 -12.59
C TYR A 3 -10.13 5.05 -13.43
N PRO A 4 -9.68 4.27 -14.43
CA PRO A 4 -10.52 3.29 -15.13
C PRO A 4 -11.12 2.25 -14.17
N VAL A 5 -12.33 1.76 -14.47
CA VAL A 5 -13.06 0.78 -13.64
C VAL A 5 -12.21 -0.46 -13.32
N LYS A 6 -11.49 -0.98 -14.32
CA LYS A 6 -10.59 -2.14 -14.18
C LYS A 6 -9.53 -1.99 -13.08
N TYR A 7 -9.08 -0.76 -12.77
CA TYR A 7 -8.08 -0.54 -11.71
C TYR A 7 -8.68 -0.79 -10.34
N TYR A 8 -9.95 -0.41 -10.14
CA TYR A 8 -10.64 -0.66 -8.89
C TYR A 8 -10.91 -2.15 -8.69
N GLU A 9 -11.25 -2.89 -9.75
CA GLU A 9 -11.41 -4.35 -9.71
C GLU A 9 -10.09 -5.06 -9.35
N GLU A 10 -8.97 -4.67 -9.96
CA GLU A 10 -7.65 -5.23 -9.64
C GLU A 10 -7.19 -4.84 -8.22
N ALA A 11 -7.44 -3.59 -7.80
CA ALA A 11 -7.15 -3.14 -6.44
C ALA A 11 -7.95 -3.92 -5.40
N GLN A 12 -9.23 -4.21 -5.67
CA GLN A 12 -10.06 -5.01 -4.80
C GLN A 12 -9.51 -6.42 -4.62
N LYS A 13 -9.10 -7.08 -5.71
CA LYS A 13 -8.45 -8.41 -5.65
C LYS A 13 -7.20 -8.42 -4.78
N ILE A 14 -6.41 -7.34 -4.80
CA ILE A 14 -5.21 -7.20 -3.95
C ILE A 14 -5.60 -7.10 -2.47
N LEU A 15 -6.62 -6.30 -2.14
CA LEU A 15 -7.12 -6.24 -0.76
C LEU A 15 -7.69 -7.57 -0.28
N ASP A 16 -8.48 -8.24 -1.11
CA ASP A 16 -9.07 -9.53 -0.77
C ASP A 16 -7.99 -10.59 -0.53
N LYS A 17 -6.92 -10.56 -1.35
CA LYS A 17 -5.74 -11.40 -1.13
C LYS A 17 -5.06 -11.10 0.21
N ARG A 18 -4.87 -9.83 0.58
CA ARG A 18 -4.29 -9.47 1.90
C ARG A 18 -5.13 -10.03 3.04
N LYS A 19 -6.46 -9.87 2.98
CA LYS A 19 -7.38 -10.43 3.99
C LYS A 19 -7.25 -11.95 4.07
N PHE A 20 -7.21 -12.63 2.94
CA PHE A 20 -7.01 -14.08 2.87
C PHE A 20 -5.68 -14.48 3.52
N ASP A 21 -4.56 -13.90 3.12
CA ASP A 21 -3.23 -14.22 3.64
C ASP A 21 -3.13 -13.95 5.17
N ASN A 22 -3.75 -12.86 5.64
CA ASN A 22 -3.83 -12.54 7.07
C ASN A 22 -4.68 -13.57 7.82
N SER A 23 -5.84 -13.97 7.30
CA SER A 23 -6.68 -15.02 7.91
C SER A 23 -5.97 -16.36 8.04
N ILE A 24 -5.15 -16.73 7.04
CA ILE A 24 -4.33 -17.95 7.09
C ILE A 24 -3.27 -17.83 8.19
N THR A 25 -2.69 -16.64 8.35
CA THR A 25 -1.70 -16.36 9.40
C THR A 25 -2.35 -16.45 10.79
N GLU A 26 -3.52 -15.85 10.98
CA GLU A 26 -4.30 -15.93 12.23
C GLU A 26 -4.64 -17.37 12.59
N GLN A 27 -5.11 -18.17 11.62
CA GLN A 27 -5.40 -19.59 11.85
C GLN A 27 -4.16 -20.38 12.28
N LYS A 28 -3.00 -20.12 11.68
CA LYS A 28 -1.73 -20.76 12.07
C LYS A 28 -1.32 -20.38 13.49
N ARG A 29 -1.38 -19.09 13.84
CA ARG A 29 -1.07 -18.62 15.20
C ARG A 29 -2.01 -19.24 16.23
N LEU A 30 -3.30 -19.30 15.91
CA LEU A 30 -4.30 -19.91 16.78
C LEU A 30 -4.03 -21.41 16.99
N TYR A 31 -3.71 -22.13 15.92
CA TYR A 31 -3.39 -23.55 16.00
C TYR A 31 -2.16 -23.80 16.88
N GLU A 32 -1.07 -23.06 16.65
CA GLU A 32 0.16 -23.15 17.44
C GLU A 32 -0.10 -22.88 18.94
N VAL A 33 -0.87 -21.84 19.25
CA VAL A 33 -1.20 -21.50 20.64
C VAL A 33 -2.07 -22.58 21.28
N LYS A 34 -3.06 -23.12 20.57
CA LYS A 34 -3.93 -24.18 21.10
C LYS A 34 -3.18 -25.48 21.36
N GLU A 35 -2.20 -25.83 20.53
CA GLU A 35 -1.34 -26.99 20.77
C GLU A 35 -0.46 -26.81 22.02
N ARG A 36 0.12 -25.62 22.22
CA ARG A 36 1.00 -25.36 23.38
C ARG A 36 0.24 -25.04 24.66
N ILE A 37 -0.94 -24.43 24.56
CA ILE A 37 -1.74 -23.91 25.67
C ILE A 37 -3.20 -24.33 25.48
N PRO A 38 -3.55 -25.61 25.73
CA PRO A 38 -4.91 -26.11 25.52
C PRO A 38 -5.99 -25.32 26.28
N GLU A 39 -5.66 -24.79 27.47
CA GLU A 39 -6.54 -23.97 28.32
C GLU A 39 -7.09 -22.71 27.62
N ILE A 40 -6.41 -22.20 26.58
CA ILE A 40 -6.90 -21.04 25.81
C ILE A 40 -8.21 -21.38 25.08
N SER A 41 -8.43 -22.65 24.71
CA SER A 41 -9.68 -23.06 24.05
C SER A 41 -10.90 -22.87 24.96
N ASP A 42 -10.76 -23.20 26.25
CA ASP A 42 -11.84 -23.04 27.23
C ASP A 42 -12.16 -21.56 27.46
N ILE A 43 -11.12 -20.72 27.59
CA ILE A 43 -11.27 -19.26 27.72
C ILE A 43 -11.96 -18.68 26.48
N GLN A 44 -11.57 -19.09 25.28
CA GLN A 44 -12.22 -18.65 24.03
C GLN A 44 -13.69 -19.07 23.97
N GLN A 45 -14.02 -20.29 24.39
CA GLN A 45 -15.40 -20.77 24.43
C GLN A 45 -16.25 -19.97 25.43
N GLN A 46 -15.70 -19.64 26.60
CA GLN A 46 -16.37 -18.81 27.59
C GLN A 46 -16.61 -17.39 27.07
N LEU A 47 -15.59 -16.75 26.47
CA LEU A 47 -15.70 -15.44 25.84
C LEU A 47 -16.74 -15.44 24.71
N ALA A 48 -16.77 -16.48 23.87
CA ALA A 48 -17.77 -16.62 22.80
C ALA A 48 -19.20 -16.79 23.33
N SER A 49 -19.36 -17.41 24.51
CA SER A 49 -20.67 -17.59 25.16
C SER A 49 -21.24 -16.31 25.78
N THR A 50 -20.42 -15.27 25.97
CA THR A 50 -20.81 -13.99 26.59
C THR A 50 -22.03 -13.37 25.92
N THR A 51 -22.09 -13.33 24.59
CA THR A 51 -23.22 -12.73 23.87
C THR A 51 -24.54 -13.43 24.22
N ASN A 52 -24.54 -14.76 24.28
CA ASN A 52 -25.72 -15.54 24.65
C ASN A 52 -26.12 -15.29 26.11
N ARG A 53 -25.15 -15.15 27.02
CA ARG A 53 -25.41 -14.82 28.43
C ARG A 53 -25.99 -13.41 28.59
N LEU A 54 -25.45 -12.44 27.85
CA LEU A 54 -25.94 -11.06 27.84
C LEU A 54 -27.38 -10.98 27.33
N VAL A 55 -27.71 -11.68 26.24
CA VAL A 55 -29.09 -11.77 25.73
C VAL A 55 -30.04 -12.37 26.78
N LYS A 56 -29.64 -13.45 27.46
CA LYS A 56 -30.44 -14.05 28.54
C LYS A 56 -30.69 -13.07 29.69
N ILE A 57 -29.67 -12.30 30.11
CA ILE A 57 -29.80 -11.28 31.16
C ILE A 57 -30.83 -10.22 30.74
N ILE A 58 -30.74 -9.68 29.52
CA ILE A 58 -31.66 -8.65 29.01
C ILE A 58 -33.10 -9.20 28.95
N LEU A 59 -33.29 -10.42 28.47
CA LEU A 59 -34.61 -11.04 28.33
C LEU A 59 -35.23 -11.47 29.67
N SER A 60 -34.41 -11.70 30.70
CA SER A 60 -34.88 -12.13 32.03
C SER A 60 -35.81 -11.12 32.73
N LYS A 61 -35.86 -9.86 32.25
CA LYS A 61 -36.61 -8.75 32.87
C LYS A 61 -36.35 -8.60 34.38
N SER A 62 -35.16 -8.99 34.84
CA SER A 62 -34.79 -8.86 36.25
C SER A 62 -34.63 -7.39 36.66
N GLU A 63 -34.93 -7.07 37.92
CA GLU A 63 -34.69 -5.71 38.45
C GLU A 63 -33.19 -5.39 38.55
N ASN A 64 -32.33 -6.41 38.55
CA ASN A 64 -30.88 -6.33 38.71
C ASN A 64 -30.09 -6.43 37.39
N VAL A 65 -30.71 -6.15 36.23
CA VAL A 65 -30.04 -6.26 34.91
C VAL A 65 -28.70 -5.52 34.87
N ALA A 66 -28.62 -4.31 35.43
CA ALA A 66 -27.40 -3.51 35.43
C ALA A 66 -26.24 -4.20 36.17
N ALA A 67 -26.50 -4.71 37.37
CA ALA A 67 -25.50 -5.42 38.18
C ALA A 67 -25.04 -6.73 37.51
N LEU A 68 -25.95 -7.46 36.86
CA LEU A 68 -25.61 -8.68 36.13
C LEU A 68 -24.75 -8.41 34.88
N ILE A 69 -25.02 -7.34 34.15
CA ILE A 69 -24.21 -6.90 33.01
C ILE A 69 -22.81 -6.50 33.49
N GLU A 70 -22.71 -5.77 34.61
CA GLU A 70 -21.43 -5.37 35.19
C GLU A 70 -20.60 -6.57 35.65
N ALA A 71 -21.22 -7.54 36.34
CA ALA A 71 -20.56 -8.79 36.72
C ALA A 71 -20.04 -9.56 35.50
N LEU A 72 -20.86 -9.68 34.45
CA LEU A 72 -20.47 -10.34 33.19
C LEU A 72 -19.33 -9.59 32.48
N LYS A 73 -19.31 -8.26 32.54
CA LYS A 73 -18.22 -7.44 32.00
C LYS A 73 -16.91 -7.71 32.75
N ASN A 74 -16.95 -7.71 34.09
CA ASN A 74 -15.77 -7.98 34.93
C ASN A 74 -15.22 -9.39 34.70
N GLU A 75 -16.11 -10.38 34.54
CA GLU A 75 -15.73 -11.75 34.17
C GLU A 75 -15.02 -11.79 32.80
N ASN A 76 -15.55 -11.10 31.79
CA ASN A 76 -14.91 -11.04 30.46
C ASN A 76 -13.52 -10.38 30.51
N LEU A 77 -13.37 -9.28 31.25
CA LEU A 77 -12.08 -8.61 31.42
C LEU A 77 -11.08 -9.55 32.10
N GLY A 78 -11.48 -10.23 33.17
CA GLY A 78 -10.63 -11.22 33.85
C GLY A 78 -10.21 -12.38 32.96
N LEU A 79 -11.10 -12.87 32.08
CA LEU A 79 -10.78 -13.90 31.10
C LEU A 79 -9.77 -13.40 30.04
N GLN A 80 -9.91 -12.17 29.57
CA GLN A 80 -8.96 -11.56 28.63
C GLN A 80 -7.57 -11.39 29.27
N ASP A 81 -7.51 -10.93 30.52
CA ASP A 81 -6.25 -10.77 31.25
C ASP A 81 -5.58 -12.14 31.51
N LYS A 82 -6.35 -13.15 31.92
CA LYS A 82 -5.85 -14.52 32.06
C LYS A 82 -5.28 -15.06 30.75
N MET A 83 -5.93 -14.77 29.61
CA MET A 83 -5.44 -15.19 28.30
C MET A 83 -4.08 -14.54 27.98
N LYS A 84 -3.92 -13.24 28.24
CA LYS A 84 -2.64 -12.52 28.05
C LYS A 84 -1.55 -13.08 28.95
N GLU A 85 -1.85 -13.35 30.22
CA GLU A 85 -0.89 -13.98 31.14
C GLU A 85 -0.44 -15.35 30.66
N LEU A 86 -1.36 -16.19 30.18
CA LEU A 86 -1.05 -17.52 29.67
C LEU A 86 -0.15 -17.43 28.44
N LEU A 87 -0.44 -16.52 27.50
CA LEU A 87 0.41 -16.28 26.34
C LEU A 87 1.83 -15.90 26.78
N LYS A 88 1.97 -14.92 27.69
CA LYS A 88 3.26 -14.44 28.18
C LYS A 88 4.06 -15.50 28.92
N LYS A 89 3.40 -16.28 29.80
CA LYS A 89 4.03 -17.38 30.56
C LYS A 89 4.61 -18.46 29.64
N ASN A 90 4.03 -18.63 28.45
CA ASN A 90 4.47 -19.60 27.44
C ASN A 90 5.33 -18.99 26.33
N GLY A 91 5.82 -17.75 26.52
CA GLY A 91 6.77 -17.10 25.61
C GLY A 91 6.15 -16.44 24.38
N PHE A 92 4.83 -16.29 24.32
CA PHE A 92 4.14 -15.53 23.28
C PHE A 92 3.95 -14.07 23.68
N ALA A 93 3.82 -13.19 22.69
CA ALA A 93 3.40 -11.82 22.93
C ALA A 93 1.93 -11.76 23.40
N GLU A 94 1.58 -10.76 24.20
CA GLU A 94 0.22 -10.60 24.75
C GLU A 94 -0.83 -10.31 23.65
N ASP A 95 -0.40 -9.75 22.51
CA ASP A 95 -1.19 -9.44 21.32
C ASP A 95 -1.04 -10.49 20.20
N TYR A 96 -0.46 -11.66 20.50
CA TYR A 96 -0.13 -12.65 19.46
C TYR A 96 -1.36 -13.17 18.69
N LEU A 97 -2.49 -13.29 19.39
CA LEU A 97 -3.78 -13.73 18.84
C LEU A 97 -4.65 -12.57 18.33
N ASP A 98 -4.18 -11.32 18.39
CA ASP A 98 -4.94 -10.18 17.88
C ASP A 98 -5.03 -10.25 16.33
N PRO A 99 -6.08 -9.66 15.74
CA PRO A 99 -6.26 -9.64 14.29
C PRO A 99 -5.04 -9.08 13.55
N VAL A 100 -4.68 -9.73 12.44
CA VAL A 100 -3.55 -9.35 11.59
C VAL A 100 -4.07 -8.48 10.44
N PHE A 101 -3.53 -7.27 10.33
CA PHE A 101 -3.85 -6.37 9.23
C PHE A 101 -2.59 -5.92 8.51
N SER A 102 -2.62 -5.94 7.17
CA SER A 102 -1.55 -5.37 6.36
C SER A 102 -1.62 -3.84 6.39
N CYS A 103 -2.82 -3.27 6.44
CA CYS A 103 -3.05 -1.85 6.70
C CYS A 103 -3.85 -1.64 7.99
N LYS A 104 -3.19 -1.13 9.04
CA LYS A 104 -3.83 -0.83 10.33
C LYS A 104 -4.88 0.29 10.29
N LYS A 105 -4.86 1.15 9.27
CA LYS A 105 -5.82 2.28 9.14
C LYS A 105 -7.20 1.81 8.72
N CYS A 106 -7.26 1.01 7.65
CA CYS A 106 -8.52 0.52 7.10
C CYS A 106 -8.82 -0.93 7.49
N CYS A 107 -7.96 -1.60 8.24
CA CYS A 107 -8.06 -3.04 8.52
C CYS A 107 -8.27 -3.85 7.24
N ASP A 108 -7.49 -3.51 6.21
CA ASP A 108 -7.55 -4.05 4.84
C ASP A 108 -8.90 -3.90 4.11
N THR A 109 -9.84 -3.12 4.62
CA THR A 109 -11.12 -2.83 3.93
C THR A 109 -10.97 -1.87 2.76
N GLY A 110 -9.88 -1.08 2.73
CA GLY A 110 -9.67 -0.02 1.75
C GLY A 110 -10.41 1.28 2.05
N ILE A 111 -11.17 1.34 3.16
CA ILE A 111 -11.94 2.51 3.59
C ILE A 111 -11.44 2.96 4.97
N ASP A 112 -11.21 4.27 5.10
CA ASP A 112 -10.85 4.94 6.36
C ASP A 112 -11.92 6.00 6.64
N GLY A 113 -12.80 5.71 7.58
CA GLY A 113 -14.02 6.49 7.85
C GLY A 113 -14.98 6.49 6.67
N SER A 114 -15.27 7.67 6.12
CA SER A 114 -16.11 7.86 4.93
C SER A 114 -15.29 7.96 3.64
N SER A 115 -13.96 7.85 3.73
CA SER A 115 -13.05 8.10 2.63
C SER A 115 -12.27 6.84 2.25
N ARG A 116 -11.76 6.83 1.03
CA ARG A 116 -10.86 5.78 0.57
C ARG A 116 -9.52 5.89 1.30
N CYS A 117 -9.07 4.78 1.86
CA CYS A 117 -7.80 4.73 2.60
C CYS A 117 -6.61 5.05 1.69
N SER A 118 -5.56 5.67 2.25
CA SER A 118 -4.32 5.96 1.54
C SER A 118 -3.71 4.72 0.89
N CYS A 119 -3.75 3.56 1.58
CA CYS A 119 -3.20 2.32 1.04
C CYS A 119 -3.92 1.85 -0.23
N TYR A 120 -5.21 2.17 -0.39
CA TYR A 120 -5.97 1.82 -1.59
C TYR A 120 -5.62 2.78 -2.73
N ASN A 121 -5.38 4.06 -2.43
CA ASN A 121 -4.83 5.00 -3.41
C ASN A 121 -3.42 4.59 -3.88
N ASP A 122 -2.57 4.09 -2.97
CA ASP A 122 -1.24 3.58 -3.31
C ASP A 122 -1.32 2.40 -4.28
N ILE A 123 -2.26 1.47 -4.05
CA ILE A 123 -2.52 0.35 -4.95
C ILE A 123 -2.97 0.85 -6.33
N LEU A 124 -3.92 1.79 -6.39
CA LEU A 124 -4.41 2.36 -7.65
C LEU A 124 -3.29 3.06 -8.43
N ARG A 125 -2.42 3.81 -7.73
CA ARG A 125 -1.23 4.45 -8.34
C ARG A 125 -0.27 3.41 -8.89
N ALA A 126 0.00 2.34 -8.14
CA ALA A 126 0.88 1.26 -8.60
C ALA A 126 0.31 0.54 -9.85
N ILE A 127 -1.01 0.30 -9.89
CA ILE A 127 -1.68 -0.30 -11.06
C ILE A 127 -1.58 0.65 -12.27
N ALA A 128 -1.86 1.94 -12.07
CA ALA A 128 -1.77 2.95 -13.13
C ALA A 128 -0.36 3.06 -13.71
N ALA A 129 0.66 3.11 -12.83
CA ALA A 129 2.06 3.11 -13.22
C ALA A 129 2.44 1.86 -14.02
N LYS A 130 1.97 0.68 -13.56
CA LYS A 130 2.21 -0.60 -14.22
C LYS A 130 1.56 -0.65 -15.60
N GLU A 131 0.33 -0.17 -15.76
CA GLU A 131 -0.33 -0.13 -17.06
C GLU A 131 0.38 0.82 -18.03
N LEU A 132 0.71 2.04 -17.58
CA LEU A 132 1.46 2.99 -18.40
C LEU A 132 2.78 2.38 -18.86
N SER A 133 3.46 1.60 -17.99
CA SER A 133 4.71 0.91 -18.33
C SER A 133 4.57 -0.24 -19.32
N LYS A 134 3.36 -0.80 -19.53
CA LYS A 134 3.11 -1.86 -20.51
C LYS A 134 2.94 -1.30 -21.92
N ASP A 135 2.22 -0.20 -22.05
CA ASP A 135 1.85 0.38 -23.36
C ASP A 135 2.95 1.27 -23.93
N LEU A 136 3.78 1.85 -23.05
CA LEU A 136 4.96 2.58 -23.46
C LEU A 136 6.18 1.66 -23.37
N PRO A 137 7.18 1.79 -24.27
CA PRO A 137 8.49 1.22 -24.05
C PRO A 137 9.23 1.93 -22.89
N MET A 138 8.57 2.29 -21.78
CA MET A 138 9.21 2.85 -20.57
C MET A 138 10.13 1.83 -19.88
N GLY A 139 9.92 0.52 -20.13
CA GLY A 139 10.91 -0.51 -19.80
C GLY A 139 12.23 -0.35 -20.57
N LEU A 140 12.18 0.23 -21.78
CA LEU A 140 13.33 0.43 -22.68
C LEU A 140 13.82 1.89 -22.72
N THR A 141 13.00 2.86 -22.30
CA THR A 141 13.27 4.29 -22.38
C THR A 141 13.32 4.89 -20.98
N CYS A 142 14.54 5.04 -20.47
CA CYS A 142 14.85 5.75 -19.23
C CYS A 142 16.10 6.62 -19.46
N PHE A 143 16.45 7.45 -18.47
CA PHE A 143 17.64 8.29 -18.57
C PHE A 143 18.91 7.45 -18.74
N GLU A 144 18.97 6.24 -18.16
CA GLU A 144 20.11 5.34 -18.25
C GLU A 144 20.27 4.71 -19.63
N SER A 145 19.18 4.53 -20.39
CA SER A 145 19.22 3.96 -21.74
C SER A 145 19.42 5.01 -22.85
N PHE A 146 19.49 6.30 -22.51
CA PHE A 146 19.70 7.36 -23.49
C PHE A 146 21.16 7.43 -23.96
N ASN A 147 21.40 7.15 -25.25
CA ASN A 147 22.75 7.05 -25.79
C ASN A 147 23.20 8.33 -26.51
N LEU A 148 24.01 9.15 -25.82
CA LEU A 148 24.61 10.37 -26.38
C LEU A 148 25.60 10.10 -27.53
N LYS A 149 26.13 8.88 -27.66
CA LYS A 149 27.08 8.54 -28.75
C LYS A 149 26.42 8.52 -30.12
N LEU A 150 25.09 8.43 -30.19
CA LEU A 150 24.34 8.53 -31.46
C LEU A 150 24.39 9.93 -32.08
N TYR A 151 24.80 10.94 -31.31
CA TYR A 151 24.98 12.30 -31.79
C TYR A 151 26.43 12.53 -32.21
N SER A 152 26.60 13.20 -33.35
CA SER A 152 27.94 13.59 -33.85
C SER A 152 28.63 14.52 -32.86
N ASP A 153 29.94 14.31 -32.71
CA ASP A 153 30.82 15.16 -31.90
C ASP A 153 31.45 16.29 -32.72
N GLU A 154 31.17 16.33 -34.02
CA GLU A 154 31.68 17.38 -34.90
C GLU A 154 30.98 18.71 -34.61
N LYS A 155 31.79 19.72 -34.32
CA LYS A 155 31.33 21.09 -34.12
C LYS A 155 30.82 21.65 -35.44
N LYS A 156 29.66 22.29 -35.40
CA LYS A 156 29.07 22.94 -36.57
C LYS A 156 28.94 24.44 -36.33
N GLU A 157 29.29 25.23 -37.32
CA GLU A 157 29.24 26.69 -37.27
C GLU A 157 27.81 27.18 -37.02
N ASN A 158 26.81 26.56 -37.68
CA ASN A 158 25.39 26.86 -37.50
C ASN A 158 24.84 26.50 -36.11
N LEU A 159 25.62 25.81 -35.28
CA LEU A 159 25.32 25.47 -33.89
C LEU A 159 26.19 26.28 -32.91
N LYS A 160 26.67 27.46 -33.32
CA LYS A 160 27.55 28.32 -32.52
C LYS A 160 28.84 27.60 -32.10
N ASN A 161 29.44 26.85 -33.02
CA ASN A 161 30.63 26.03 -32.79
C ASN A 161 30.48 24.96 -31.70
N ARG A 162 29.25 24.50 -31.45
CA ARG A 162 28.95 23.34 -30.60
C ARG A 162 28.68 22.10 -31.45
N SER A 163 28.91 20.92 -30.89
CA SER A 163 28.50 19.65 -31.49
C SER A 163 27.04 19.32 -31.15
N PRO A 164 26.31 18.58 -32.01
CA PRO A 164 25.00 18.04 -31.66
C PRO A 164 25.01 17.23 -30.35
N ARG A 165 26.11 16.52 -30.06
CA ARG A 165 26.30 15.79 -28.80
C ARG A 165 26.35 16.73 -27.61
N GLU A 166 27.13 17.82 -27.67
CA GLU A 166 27.20 18.82 -26.59
C GLU A 166 25.83 19.47 -26.32
N ILE A 167 25.04 19.74 -27.37
CA ILE A 167 23.70 20.31 -27.21
C ILE A 167 22.76 19.29 -26.56
N MET A 168 22.74 18.06 -27.07
CA MET A 168 21.86 17.03 -26.54
C MET A 168 22.24 16.63 -25.11
N GLN A 169 23.52 16.67 -24.75
CA GLN A 169 23.96 16.45 -23.38
C GLN A 169 23.38 17.50 -22.43
N SER A 170 23.42 18.78 -22.79
CA SER A 170 22.77 19.83 -22.00
C SER A 170 21.25 19.60 -21.86
N ASN A 171 20.58 19.20 -22.95
CA ASN A 171 19.15 18.91 -22.92
C ASN A 171 18.82 17.70 -22.03
N TYR A 172 19.65 16.65 -22.09
CA TYR A 172 19.53 15.46 -21.26
C TYR A 172 19.68 15.79 -19.78
N GLU A 173 20.73 16.54 -19.42
CA GLU A 173 20.99 16.96 -18.04
C GLU A 173 19.84 17.83 -17.50
N TYR A 174 19.34 18.78 -18.30
CA TYR A 174 18.17 19.58 -17.95
C TYR A 174 16.92 18.72 -17.70
N CYS A 175 16.61 17.78 -18.60
CA CYS A 175 15.45 16.90 -18.44
C CYS A 175 15.57 16.00 -17.20
N LYS A 176 16.78 15.51 -16.92
CA LYS A 176 17.05 14.68 -15.75
C LYS A 176 16.84 15.47 -14.46
N GLN A 177 17.41 16.67 -14.38
CA GLN A 177 17.23 17.55 -13.23
C GLN A 177 15.77 17.96 -13.05
N PHE A 178 15.08 18.33 -14.14
CA PHE A 178 13.65 18.65 -14.10
C PHE A 178 12.81 17.51 -13.51
N ALA A 179 13.13 16.26 -13.85
CA ALA A 179 12.44 15.10 -13.32
C ALA A 179 12.81 14.80 -11.86
N GLU A 180 14.04 15.08 -11.45
CA GLU A 180 14.51 14.91 -10.07
C GLU A 180 13.88 15.92 -9.11
N ASP A 181 13.74 17.18 -9.56
CA ASP A 181 13.22 18.32 -8.79
C ASP A 181 11.70 18.55 -9.02
N PHE A 182 11.00 17.56 -9.58
CA PHE A 182 9.61 17.71 -9.97
C PHE A 182 8.70 17.97 -8.76
N HIS A 183 7.86 19.00 -8.86
CA HIS A 183 6.86 19.36 -7.86
C HIS A 183 5.57 19.83 -8.53
N VAL A 184 4.52 20.12 -7.75
CA VAL A 184 3.25 20.65 -8.28
C VAL A 184 2.85 21.88 -7.45
N PRO A 185 2.58 23.05 -8.08
CA PRO A 185 2.73 23.34 -9.52
C PRO A 185 4.21 23.46 -9.92
N ASN A 186 4.54 23.18 -11.19
CA ASN A 186 5.88 23.32 -11.76
C ASN A 186 5.78 23.79 -13.23
N GLU A 187 6.88 24.30 -13.78
CA GLU A 187 6.95 24.76 -15.17
C GLU A 187 6.82 23.59 -16.16
N SER A 188 6.31 23.87 -17.37
CA SER A 188 6.19 22.85 -18.43
C SER A 188 7.41 22.86 -19.35
N ILE A 189 7.85 21.68 -19.81
CA ILE A 189 8.88 21.57 -20.85
C ILE A 189 8.24 21.50 -22.23
N PHE A 190 8.73 22.31 -23.17
CA PHE A 190 8.39 22.23 -24.58
C PHE A 190 9.57 21.72 -25.42
N MET A 191 9.41 20.59 -26.09
CA MET A 191 10.46 19.94 -26.89
C MET A 191 10.20 20.10 -28.39
N THR A 192 11.16 20.67 -29.13
CA THR A 192 11.06 20.87 -30.59
C THR A 192 12.24 20.24 -31.34
N GLY A 193 12.05 19.93 -32.63
CA GLY A 193 13.08 19.39 -33.51
C GLY A 193 12.58 18.24 -34.41
N GLY A 194 13.44 17.80 -35.33
CA GLY A 194 13.15 16.69 -36.26
C GLY A 194 12.85 15.34 -35.59
N THR A 195 12.32 14.39 -36.35
CA THR A 195 12.07 13.02 -35.90
C THR A 195 13.39 12.31 -35.54
N GLY A 196 13.33 11.35 -34.62
CA GLY A 196 14.51 10.57 -34.21
C GLY A 196 15.50 11.28 -33.27
N LEU A 197 15.29 12.55 -32.91
CA LEU A 197 16.19 13.31 -32.02
C LEU A 197 15.95 13.09 -30.51
N GLY A 198 15.36 11.97 -30.11
CA GLY A 198 15.23 11.62 -28.69
C GLY A 198 14.15 12.35 -27.87
N LYS A 199 13.33 13.24 -28.46
CA LYS A 199 12.25 13.97 -27.75
C LYS A 199 11.31 13.02 -26.98
N THR A 200 10.77 12.02 -27.68
CA THR A 200 9.88 11.01 -27.07
C THR A 200 10.60 10.23 -25.97
N HIS A 201 11.88 9.86 -26.18
CA HIS A 201 12.65 9.14 -25.16
C HIS A 201 12.81 9.97 -23.88
N LEU A 202 13.19 11.25 -24.01
CA LEU A 202 13.36 12.14 -22.86
C LEU A 202 12.03 12.40 -22.15
N SER A 203 10.94 12.65 -22.89
CA SER A 203 9.62 12.87 -22.27
C SER A 203 9.14 11.63 -21.49
N LEU A 204 9.36 10.43 -22.02
CA LEU A 204 9.01 9.20 -21.32
C LEU A 204 9.92 8.93 -20.12
N SER A 205 11.20 9.30 -20.21
CA SER A 205 12.16 9.19 -19.10
C SER A 205 11.79 10.11 -17.93
N ILE A 206 11.34 11.34 -18.22
CA ILE A 206 10.80 12.26 -17.22
C ILE A 206 9.57 11.64 -16.54
N ALA A 207 8.57 11.22 -17.33
CA ALA A 207 7.34 10.66 -16.81
C ALA A 207 7.59 9.45 -15.88
N LYS A 208 8.46 8.53 -16.31
CA LYS A 208 8.85 7.36 -15.51
C LYS A 208 9.45 7.77 -14.16
N LYS A 209 10.41 8.70 -14.17
CA LYS A 209 11.10 9.16 -12.96
C LYS A 209 10.15 9.85 -11.97
N VAL A 210 9.24 10.68 -12.48
CA VAL A 210 8.23 11.39 -11.68
C VAL A 210 7.25 10.41 -11.01
N ILE A 211 6.81 9.38 -11.74
CA ILE A 211 5.95 8.31 -11.21
C ILE A 211 6.66 7.52 -10.10
N GLU A 212 7.94 7.17 -10.30
CA GLU A 212 8.75 6.46 -9.30
C GLU A 212 8.94 7.28 -8.00
N GLN A 213 8.94 8.61 -8.09
CA GLN A 213 9.03 9.51 -6.94
C GLN A 213 7.69 9.73 -6.21
N ASN A 214 6.62 9.00 -6.56
CA ASN A 214 5.27 9.08 -5.98
C ASN A 214 4.48 10.38 -6.27
N TYR A 215 4.87 11.17 -7.28
CA TYR A 215 4.08 12.31 -7.75
C TYR A 215 3.05 11.82 -8.78
N SER A 216 1.81 11.60 -8.33
CA SER A 216 0.63 11.39 -9.21
C SER A 216 -0.69 11.63 -8.50
#